data_AF-A0ABC8KXY9-F1
#
_entry.id   AF-A0ABC8KXY9-F1
#
_cell.length_a   1.000
_cell.length_b   1.000
_cell.length_c   1.000
_cell.angle_alpha   90.00
_cell.angle_beta   90.00
_cell.angle_gamma   90.00
#
_symmetry.space_group_name_H-M   'P 1'
#
loop_
_entity.id
_entity.type
_entity.pdbx_description
1 polymer ?
#
loop_
_entity_poly.entity_id
_entity_poly.type
_entity_poly.pdbx_seq_one_letter_code
_entity_poly.pdbx_strand_id
1 'polypeptide(L)'
;MEFWGAKVKAGKTLKVKPGENCLIHISQASLSRAKNGISALLYATVDDKKLLIGTVSKDISFDHLLFDREFELSHSLDRGSVNFIGHQELRNKKKRANESSKMHVSVKKSKLNTESSFEEITKICQDLVLLLKSFPTKKDIPAIFDKWARTTVSRWPLKRDSWRDTRPDNIPPQYTQTQGNCWAIAFYRQWSTMAKLKGAYRPKLTLDKLMSGVSFRYRTGDGQLRNLESAVEFMKNEHYVDEMFIHVKPSGDSEDEKFERLIEHLLLKGPVAASFDYFPSYRTGEARILSPTLTERLRNPYEQSSRHVGLVMGSGIQLVNGEPKHFWDIYESRGALWRDCGFDKLARHEGLIREATEMRL
;
A
#
# COMPACT_ATOMS: atom_id res chain seq x y z
N MET A 1 -14.55 -8.18 -9.68
CA MET A 1 -15.62 -8.41 -8.71
C MET A 1 -16.64 -9.29 -9.38
N GLU A 2 -17.00 -10.40 -8.74
CA GLU A 2 -18.03 -11.30 -9.23
C GLU A 2 -19.32 -11.06 -8.45
N PHE A 3 -20.47 -11.14 -9.11
CA PHE A 3 -21.76 -11.04 -8.44
C PHE A 3 -21.92 -12.16 -7.42
N TRP A 4 -22.36 -11.81 -6.21
CA TRP A 4 -22.69 -12.76 -5.16
C TRP A 4 -24.15 -12.59 -4.76
N GLY A 5 -24.87 -13.70 -4.62
CA GLY A 5 -26.27 -13.69 -4.22
C GLY A 5 -26.65 -14.93 -3.45
N ALA A 6 -27.48 -14.76 -2.42
CA ALA A 6 -27.90 -15.81 -1.53
C ALA A 6 -29.36 -15.65 -1.11
N LYS A 7 -30.09 -16.76 -1.00
CA LYS A 7 -31.49 -16.77 -0.57
C LYS A 7 -31.64 -17.57 0.71
N VAL A 8 -32.18 -16.94 1.75
CA VAL A 8 -32.47 -17.58 3.04
C VAL A 8 -33.98 -17.72 3.18
N LYS A 9 -34.46 -18.93 3.50
CA LYS A 9 -35.87 -19.22 3.72
C LYS A 9 -36.21 -19.09 5.21
N ALA A 10 -37.48 -18.81 5.51
CA ALA A 10 -38.01 -18.80 6.87
C ALA A 10 -37.66 -20.08 7.65
N GLY A 11 -37.23 -19.89 8.90
CA GLY A 11 -36.80 -20.98 9.79
C GLY A 11 -35.50 -21.69 9.38
N LYS A 12 -34.76 -21.18 8.38
CA LYS A 12 -33.47 -21.74 7.95
C LYS A 12 -32.34 -20.74 8.16
N THR A 13 -31.15 -21.28 8.38
CA THR A 13 -29.89 -20.53 8.32
C THR A 13 -29.15 -20.92 7.05
N LEU A 14 -28.33 -20.00 6.54
CA LEU A 14 -27.42 -20.26 5.42
C LEU A 14 -25.99 -20.04 5.89
N LYS A 15 -25.25 -21.12 6.07
CA LYS A 15 -23.80 -21.06 6.30
C LYS A 15 -23.09 -20.79 4.98
N VAL A 16 -22.22 -19.78 5.00
CA VAL A 16 -21.43 -19.32 3.86
C VAL A 16 -19.97 -19.37 4.28
N LYS A 17 -19.16 -20.07 3.48
CA LYS A 17 -17.71 -20.11 3.65
C LYS A 17 -17.05 -19.38 2.48
N PRO A 18 -16.51 -18.17 2.68
CA PRO A 18 -15.70 -17.51 1.67
C PRO A 18 -14.55 -18.43 1.23
N GLY A 19 -14.17 -18.37 -0.04
CA GLY A 19 -12.97 -19.05 -0.52
C GLY A 19 -11.70 -18.53 0.18
N GLU A 20 -10.60 -19.26 0.08
CA GLU A 20 -9.31 -18.71 0.54
C GLU A 20 -9.03 -17.38 -0.16
N ASN A 21 -8.56 -16.39 0.59
CA ASN A 21 -8.18 -15.08 0.06
C ASN A 21 -9.33 -14.33 -0.62
N CYS A 22 -10.55 -14.55 -0.13
CA CYS A 22 -11.77 -14.02 -0.69
C CYS A 22 -12.53 -13.15 0.32
N LEU A 23 -13.05 -12.01 -0.14
CA LEU A 23 -13.93 -11.15 0.64
C LEU A 23 -15.33 -11.17 0.02
N ILE A 24 -16.36 -11.44 0.83
CA ILE A 24 -17.76 -11.29 0.43
C ILE A 24 -18.27 -9.98 1.01
N HIS A 25 -18.67 -9.06 0.14
CA HIS A 25 -19.39 -7.85 0.50
C HIS A 25 -20.87 -8.05 0.23
N ILE A 26 -21.71 -7.85 1.24
CA ILE A 26 -23.16 -7.84 1.09
C ILE A 26 -23.61 -6.38 1.07
N SER A 27 -24.11 -5.93 -0.08
CA SER A 27 -24.53 -4.54 -0.27
C SER A 27 -26.03 -4.34 -0.04
N GLN A 28 -26.85 -5.38 -0.20
CA GLN A 28 -28.29 -5.24 -0.08
C GLN A 28 -28.97 -6.53 0.38
N ALA A 29 -30.09 -6.39 1.07
CA ALA A 29 -31.04 -7.46 1.32
C ALA A 29 -32.46 -7.04 0.95
N SER A 30 -33.28 -7.98 0.45
CA SER A 30 -34.67 -7.72 0.06
C SER A 30 -35.62 -8.89 0.35
N LEU A 31 -36.87 -8.57 0.63
CA LEU A 31 -37.93 -9.56 0.79
C LEU A 31 -38.38 -10.08 -0.58
N SER A 32 -38.43 -11.41 -0.75
CA SER A 32 -38.82 -12.01 -2.04
C SER A 32 -40.30 -11.76 -2.40
N ARG A 33 -41.14 -11.47 -1.41
CA ARG A 33 -42.57 -11.12 -1.55
C ARG A 33 -42.95 -10.18 -0.40
N ALA A 34 -42.74 -8.89 -0.57
CA ALA A 34 -43.19 -7.89 0.40
C ALA A 34 -44.72 -7.85 0.40
N LYS A 35 -45.35 -8.32 1.49
CA LYS A 35 -46.73 -7.91 1.81
C LYS A 35 -46.64 -6.65 2.66
N ASN A 36 -47.49 -5.68 2.38
CA ASN A 36 -47.51 -4.41 3.12
C ASN A 36 -47.60 -4.67 4.63
N GLY A 37 -46.70 -4.05 5.40
CA GLY A 37 -46.65 -4.14 6.87
C GLY A 37 -45.82 -5.29 7.45
N ILE A 38 -45.25 -6.19 6.64
CA ILE A 38 -44.36 -7.25 7.14
C ILE A 38 -42.90 -6.77 7.10
N SER A 39 -42.22 -6.81 8.25
CA SER A 39 -40.78 -6.58 8.37
C SER A 39 -40.06 -7.80 8.92
N ALA A 40 -38.78 -7.93 8.60
CA ALA A 40 -37.90 -8.99 9.07
C ALA A 40 -36.66 -8.40 9.74
N LEU A 41 -36.30 -8.93 10.90
CA LEU A 41 -34.97 -8.75 11.48
C LEU A 41 -34.00 -9.67 10.75
N LEU A 42 -32.85 -9.14 10.36
CA LEU A 42 -31.79 -9.84 9.66
C LEU A 42 -30.62 -10.08 10.62
N TYR A 43 -30.07 -11.28 10.60
CA TYR A 43 -28.96 -11.64 11.47
C TYR A 43 -27.80 -12.23 10.68
N ALA A 44 -26.59 -11.91 11.13
CA ALA A 44 -25.37 -12.61 10.76
C ALA A 44 -24.77 -13.24 12.01
N THR A 45 -24.35 -14.51 11.90
CA THR A 45 -23.63 -15.21 12.97
C THR A 45 -22.20 -15.43 12.52
N VAL A 46 -21.22 -14.97 13.31
CA VAL A 46 -19.79 -15.14 13.05
C VAL A 46 -19.14 -15.55 14.36
N ASP A 47 -18.29 -16.59 14.33
CA ASP A 47 -17.59 -17.10 15.52
C ASP A 47 -18.57 -17.31 16.71
N ASP A 48 -19.69 -17.98 16.43
CA ASP A 48 -20.81 -18.28 17.35
C ASP A 48 -21.52 -17.07 17.97
N LYS A 49 -21.26 -15.86 17.47
CA LYS A 49 -21.91 -14.62 17.91
C LYS A 49 -22.95 -14.18 16.89
N LYS A 50 -24.22 -14.22 17.28
CA LYS A 50 -25.35 -13.77 16.46
C LYS A 50 -25.57 -12.26 16.62
N LEU A 51 -25.44 -11.52 15.53
CA LEU A 51 -25.55 -10.06 15.48
C LEU A 51 -26.77 -9.67 14.64
N LEU A 52 -27.56 -8.69 15.13
CA LEU A 52 -28.60 -8.04 14.35
C LEU A 52 -27.93 -7.09 13.34
N ILE A 53 -28.09 -7.36 12.05
CA ILE A 53 -27.47 -6.57 10.98
C ILE A 53 -28.44 -5.58 10.32
N GLY A 54 -29.74 -5.71 10.56
CA GLY A 54 -30.73 -4.74 10.09
C GLY A 54 -32.17 -5.21 10.18
N THR A 55 -33.08 -4.32 9.79
CA THR A 55 -34.52 -4.58 9.68
C THR A 55 -34.95 -4.25 8.26
N VAL A 56 -35.62 -5.18 7.58
CA VAL A 56 -36.06 -5.01 6.20
C VAL A 56 -37.58 -5.13 6.07
N SER A 57 -38.24 -4.15 5.44
CA SER A 57 -39.67 -4.16 5.13
C SER A 57 -39.94 -4.37 3.62
N LYS A 58 -38.99 -3.95 2.77
CA LYS A 58 -38.98 -4.24 1.34
C LYS A 58 -37.56 -4.60 0.92
N ASP A 59 -36.65 -3.67 1.14
CA ASP A 59 -35.22 -3.77 0.94
C ASP A 59 -34.45 -2.89 1.93
N ILE A 60 -33.18 -3.23 2.14
CA ILE A 60 -32.22 -2.49 2.96
C ILE A 60 -30.88 -2.53 2.25
N SER A 61 -30.20 -1.39 2.19
CA SER A 61 -28.83 -1.28 1.74
C SER A 61 -27.89 -1.29 2.94
N PHE A 62 -26.75 -1.96 2.81
CA PHE A 62 -25.68 -1.94 3.78
C PHE A 62 -24.51 -1.16 3.21
N ASP A 63 -23.97 -0.22 4.00
CA ASP A 63 -22.79 0.53 3.56
C ASP A 63 -21.53 -0.35 3.61
N HIS A 64 -21.36 -1.16 4.66
CA HIS A 64 -20.11 -1.89 4.92
C HIS A 64 -20.33 -3.26 5.63
N LEU A 65 -21.05 -4.20 5.01
CA LEU A 65 -21.20 -5.56 5.57
C LEU A 65 -20.26 -6.55 4.85
N LEU A 66 -19.14 -6.87 5.50
CA LEU A 66 -18.02 -7.63 4.91
C LEU A 66 -17.71 -8.91 5.69
N PHE A 67 -17.49 -10.02 4.97
CA PHE A 67 -17.11 -11.30 5.56
C PHE A 67 -15.87 -11.87 4.88
N ASP A 68 -14.82 -12.11 5.67
CA ASP A 68 -13.54 -12.71 5.27
C ASP A 68 -13.34 -14.13 5.82
N ARG A 69 -14.33 -14.63 6.56
CA ARG A 69 -14.36 -15.93 7.23
C ARG A 69 -15.77 -16.52 7.18
N GLU A 70 -15.93 -17.73 7.66
CA GLU A 70 -17.22 -18.40 7.70
C GLU A 70 -18.26 -17.60 8.51
N PHE A 71 -19.48 -17.50 7.97
CA PHE A 71 -20.59 -16.80 8.60
C PHE A 71 -21.92 -17.48 8.28
N GLU A 72 -22.96 -17.21 9.07
CA GLU A 72 -24.31 -17.68 8.80
C GLU A 72 -25.30 -16.53 8.70
N LEU A 73 -26.14 -16.55 7.66
CA LEU A 73 -27.25 -15.61 7.49
C LEU A 73 -28.56 -16.23 7.96
N SER A 74 -29.39 -15.44 8.66
CA SER A 74 -30.74 -15.83 9.08
C SER A 74 -31.68 -14.62 9.20
N HIS A 75 -32.98 -14.88 9.34
CA HIS A 75 -33.98 -13.81 9.49
C HIS A 75 -35.17 -14.24 10.38
N SER A 76 -35.97 -13.28 10.84
CA SER A 76 -37.08 -13.51 11.78
C SER A 76 -38.42 -13.90 11.15
N LEU A 77 -38.58 -13.87 9.82
CA LEU A 77 -39.87 -14.23 9.20
C LEU A 77 -40.27 -15.67 9.52
N ASP A 78 -41.57 -15.85 9.76
CA ASP A 78 -42.26 -17.13 9.88
C ASP A 78 -42.51 -17.80 8.52
N ARG A 79 -42.71 -16.99 7.46
CA ARG A 79 -42.95 -17.44 6.09
C ARG A 79 -42.22 -16.56 5.08
N GLY A 80 -41.83 -17.15 3.95
CA GLY A 80 -41.15 -16.44 2.86
C GLY A 80 -39.64 -16.58 2.90
N SER A 81 -38.94 -15.60 2.33
CA SER A 81 -37.48 -15.61 2.19
C SER A 81 -36.91 -14.21 2.01
N VAL A 82 -35.65 -14.07 2.40
CA VAL A 82 -34.82 -12.87 2.17
C VAL A 82 -33.75 -13.21 1.14
N ASN A 83 -33.58 -12.36 0.14
CA ASN A 83 -32.47 -12.43 -0.81
C ASN A 83 -31.41 -11.41 -0.39
N PHE A 84 -30.18 -11.86 -0.22
CA PHE A 84 -28.99 -11.05 -0.01
C PHE A 84 -28.22 -10.98 -1.33
N ILE A 85 -27.73 -9.80 -1.68
CA ILE A 85 -26.89 -9.61 -2.86
C ILE A 85 -25.67 -8.77 -2.50
N GLY A 86 -24.64 -8.90 -3.33
CA GLY A 86 -23.44 -8.11 -3.25
C GLY A 86 -22.39 -8.65 -4.21
N HIS A 87 -21.13 -8.60 -3.78
CA HIS A 87 -20.02 -9.00 -4.63
C HIS A 87 -18.95 -9.76 -3.87
N GLN A 88 -18.29 -10.63 -4.62
CA GLN A 88 -17.17 -11.42 -4.17
C GLN A 88 -15.89 -10.92 -4.86
N GLU A 89 -14.85 -10.69 -4.06
CA GLU A 89 -13.52 -10.31 -4.54
C GLU A 89 -12.53 -11.45 -4.27
N LEU A 90 -12.03 -12.07 -5.35
CA LEU A 90 -10.85 -12.92 -5.33
C LEU A 90 -9.61 -12.11 -5.69
N ARG A 91 -8.59 -12.15 -4.85
CA ARG A 91 -7.23 -11.86 -5.32
C ARG A 91 -6.54 -13.15 -5.65
N ASN A 92 -6.41 -13.44 -6.95
CA ASN A 92 -5.50 -14.47 -7.43
C ASN A 92 -4.10 -14.16 -6.87
N LYS A 93 -3.52 -15.09 -6.09
CA LYS A 93 -2.06 -15.13 -5.95
C LYS A 93 -1.54 -15.09 -7.38
N LYS A 94 -0.85 -14.02 -7.79
CA LYS A 94 -0.07 -14.10 -9.03
C LYS A 94 0.82 -15.32 -8.84
N LYS A 95 0.50 -16.43 -9.52
CA LYS A 95 1.52 -17.37 -9.97
C LYS A 95 2.55 -16.45 -10.61
N ARG A 96 3.79 -16.46 -10.08
CA ARG A 96 4.95 -16.01 -10.85
C ARG A 96 5.02 -16.97 -12.04
N ALA A 97 4.19 -16.71 -13.05
CA ALA A 97 4.26 -17.39 -14.31
C ALA A 97 5.49 -16.80 -14.98
N ASN A 98 6.56 -17.61 -15.02
CA ASN A 98 7.51 -17.53 -16.12
C ASN A 98 6.70 -17.71 -17.41
N GLU A 99 6.14 -16.62 -17.94
CA GLU A 99 5.60 -16.60 -19.29
C GLU A 99 6.72 -16.26 -20.25
N SER A 100 7.47 -17.31 -20.63
CA SER A 100 7.97 -17.40 -22.00
C SER A 100 6.78 -17.62 -22.93
N SER A 101 5.97 -16.59 -23.17
CA SER A 101 4.89 -16.65 -24.15
C SER A 101 5.42 -16.17 -25.49
N LYS A 102 5.53 -17.12 -26.43
CA LYS A 102 5.84 -16.90 -27.85
C LYS A 102 4.84 -15.88 -28.41
N MET A 103 5.30 -14.67 -28.73
CA MET A 103 4.53 -13.74 -29.55
C MET A 103 4.42 -14.29 -30.98
N HIS A 104 3.20 -14.62 -31.40
CA HIS A 104 2.87 -14.76 -32.80
C HIS A 104 2.75 -13.34 -33.39
N VAL A 105 3.77 -12.89 -34.12
CA VAL A 105 3.74 -11.61 -34.85
C VAL A 105 2.99 -11.84 -36.16
N SER A 106 1.84 -11.17 -36.36
CA SER A 106 1.22 -11.07 -37.68
C SER A 106 1.91 -9.96 -38.46
N VAL A 107 2.65 -10.34 -39.50
CA VAL A 107 3.34 -9.40 -40.38
C VAL A 107 2.38 -8.94 -41.48
N LYS A 108 1.99 -7.66 -41.45
CA LYS A 108 1.37 -7.00 -42.62
C LYS A 108 2.44 -6.85 -43.70
N LYS A 109 2.22 -7.45 -44.87
CA LYS A 109 3.07 -7.29 -46.06
C LYS A 109 2.96 -5.85 -46.60
N SER A 110 3.95 -5.01 -46.34
CA SER A 110 4.31 -3.89 -47.21
C SER A 110 5.47 -4.32 -48.12
N LYS A 111 5.44 -3.89 -49.39
CA LYS A 111 6.51 -4.16 -50.36
C LYS A 111 7.78 -3.45 -49.90
N LEU A 112 8.82 -4.20 -49.53
CA LEU A 112 10.13 -3.69 -49.14
C LEU A 112 11.09 -3.71 -50.33
N ASN A 113 11.89 -2.65 -50.48
CA ASN A 113 13.07 -2.61 -51.34
C ASN A 113 14.05 -3.69 -50.87
N THR A 114 14.36 -4.65 -51.73
CA THR A 114 15.00 -5.92 -51.37
C THR A 114 16.48 -5.80 -50.98
N GLU A 115 17.20 -4.77 -51.43
CA GLU A 115 18.65 -4.63 -51.16
C GLU A 115 18.96 -4.06 -49.75
N SER A 116 18.26 -3.02 -49.28
CA SER A 116 18.49 -2.50 -47.91
C SER A 116 18.01 -3.46 -46.82
N SER A 117 17.06 -4.33 -47.15
CA SER A 117 16.50 -5.33 -46.24
C SER A 117 17.51 -6.43 -45.89
N PHE A 118 18.40 -6.77 -46.83
CA PHE A 118 19.36 -7.85 -46.65
C PHE A 118 20.53 -7.43 -45.77
N GLU A 119 20.98 -6.17 -45.89
CA GLU A 119 22.00 -5.60 -45.01
C GLU A 119 21.50 -5.45 -43.57
N GLU A 120 20.25 -5.01 -43.36
CA GLU A 120 19.64 -4.94 -42.03
C GLU A 120 19.51 -6.32 -41.38
N ILE A 121 19.05 -7.33 -42.14
CA ILE A 121 18.95 -8.70 -41.65
C ILE A 121 20.34 -9.25 -41.31
N THR A 122 21.35 -8.97 -42.15
CA THR A 122 22.73 -9.43 -41.92
C THR A 122 23.30 -8.81 -40.65
N LYS A 123 23.06 -7.51 -40.42
CA LYS A 123 23.49 -6.79 -39.22
C LYS A 123 22.81 -7.34 -37.97
N ILE A 124 21.49 -7.56 -38.01
CA ILE A 124 20.74 -8.18 -36.90
C ILE A 124 21.28 -9.58 -36.58
N CYS A 125 21.58 -10.39 -37.60
CA CYS A 125 22.16 -11.71 -37.40
C CYS A 125 23.58 -11.64 -36.79
N GLN A 126 24.41 -10.69 -37.21
CA GLN A 126 25.74 -10.48 -36.64
C GLN A 126 25.67 -10.05 -35.17
N ASP A 127 24.78 -9.12 -34.85
CA ASP A 127 24.54 -8.65 -33.48
C ASP A 127 24.02 -9.79 -32.58
N LEU A 128 23.09 -10.62 -33.09
CA LEU A 128 22.61 -11.81 -32.38
C LEU A 128 23.72 -12.84 -32.13
N VAL A 129 24.61 -13.06 -33.09
CA VAL A 129 25.74 -13.99 -32.91
C VAL A 129 26.74 -13.47 -31.88
N LEU A 130 27.00 -12.15 -31.86
CA LEU A 130 27.82 -11.53 -30.82
C LEU A 130 27.17 -11.64 -29.44
N LEU A 131 25.86 -11.39 -29.37
CA LEU A 131 25.09 -11.54 -28.13
C LEU A 131 25.13 -12.98 -27.63
N LEU A 132 24.91 -13.97 -28.51
CA LEU A 132 24.96 -15.40 -28.19
C LEU A 132 26.34 -15.87 -27.72
N LYS A 133 27.42 -15.28 -28.24
CA LYS A 133 28.80 -15.53 -27.75
C LYS A 133 29.08 -14.92 -26.37
N SER A 134 28.30 -13.91 -25.97
CA SER A 134 28.38 -13.31 -24.63
C SER A 134 27.52 -14.05 -23.60
N PHE A 135 26.65 -14.97 -24.03
CA PHE A 135 25.88 -15.78 -23.10
C PHE A 135 26.76 -16.86 -22.44
N PRO A 136 26.60 -17.08 -21.13
CA PRO A 136 27.33 -18.13 -20.44
C PRO A 136 27.07 -19.51 -21.05
N THR A 137 28.14 -20.26 -21.30
CA THR A 137 28.06 -21.63 -21.77
C THR A 137 27.83 -22.60 -20.62
N LYS A 138 27.48 -23.85 -20.92
CA LYS A 138 27.27 -24.90 -19.90
C LYS A 138 28.50 -25.12 -19.00
N LYS A 139 29.70 -24.79 -19.47
CA LYS A 139 30.95 -24.86 -18.69
C LYS A 139 31.12 -23.68 -17.73
N ASP A 140 30.47 -22.55 -18.00
CA ASP A 140 30.47 -21.37 -17.14
C ASP A 140 29.44 -21.48 -16.00
N ILE A 141 28.45 -22.37 -16.15
CA ILE A 141 27.38 -22.59 -15.17
C ILE A 141 27.95 -22.91 -13.78
N PRO A 142 28.88 -23.87 -13.58
CA PRO A 142 29.46 -24.14 -12.27
C PRO A 142 30.17 -22.92 -11.67
N ALA A 143 30.92 -22.16 -12.47
CA ALA A 143 31.61 -20.96 -11.98
C ALA A 143 30.64 -19.82 -11.63
N ILE A 144 29.52 -19.69 -12.36
CA ILE A 144 28.44 -18.76 -12.05
C ILE A 144 27.71 -19.19 -10.78
N PHE A 145 27.40 -20.48 -10.61
CA PHE A 145 26.80 -21.01 -9.39
C PHE A 145 27.75 -20.92 -8.21
N ASP A 146 29.06 -21.12 -8.38
CA ASP A 146 30.06 -20.92 -7.34
C ASP A 146 30.28 -19.44 -7.03
N LYS A 147 30.15 -18.54 -8.02
CA LYS A 147 30.14 -17.10 -7.79
C LYS A 147 28.88 -16.70 -7.01
N TRP A 148 27.73 -17.29 -7.37
CA TRP A 148 26.44 -17.07 -6.72
C TRP A 148 26.42 -17.65 -5.30
N ALA A 149 26.98 -18.84 -5.10
CA ALA A 149 27.15 -19.50 -3.81
C ALA A 149 28.17 -18.74 -2.94
N ARG A 150 29.25 -18.24 -3.54
CA ARG A 150 30.14 -17.30 -2.85
C ARG A 150 29.45 -15.97 -2.54
N THR A 151 28.44 -15.51 -3.27
CA THR A 151 27.59 -14.36 -2.88
C THR A 151 26.41 -14.71 -1.97
N THR A 152 26.02 -15.98 -1.81
CA THR A 152 25.07 -16.37 -0.75
C THR A 152 25.79 -16.54 0.59
N VAL A 153 27.09 -16.92 0.57
CA VAL A 153 27.94 -17.00 1.77
C VAL A 153 28.69 -15.68 2.05
N SER A 154 29.09 -14.93 1.01
CA SER A 154 29.54 -13.54 1.12
C SER A 154 28.33 -12.63 0.99
N ARG A 155 27.82 -12.16 2.13
CA ARG A 155 27.04 -10.92 2.29
C ARG A 155 26.50 -10.41 0.94
N TRP A 156 25.29 -10.81 0.55
CA TRP A 156 24.39 -9.76 0.05
C TRP A 156 24.52 -8.67 1.11
N PRO A 157 25.05 -7.48 0.84
CA PRO A 157 24.84 -6.43 1.81
C PRO A 157 23.32 -6.41 1.93
N LEU A 158 22.83 -6.69 3.13
CA LEU A 158 21.51 -6.29 3.61
C LEU A 158 21.52 -4.77 3.45
N LYS A 159 21.36 -4.31 2.20
CA LYS A 159 21.79 -2.99 1.77
C LYS A 159 20.63 -2.08 2.12
N ARG A 160 20.68 -1.54 3.33
CA ARG A 160 19.93 -0.36 3.71
C ARG A 160 20.74 0.83 3.20
N ASP A 161 20.15 1.57 2.27
CA ASP A 161 20.63 2.87 1.84
C ASP A 161 19.71 3.90 2.46
N SER A 162 20.17 4.48 3.58
CA SER A 162 19.37 5.35 4.41
C SER A 162 20.18 6.52 4.95
N TRP A 163 19.53 7.67 5.03
CA TRP A 163 20.06 8.89 5.61
C TRP A 163 20.53 8.69 7.06
N ARG A 164 19.96 7.74 7.81
CA ARG A 164 20.44 7.43 9.17
C ARG A 164 21.82 6.78 9.19
N ASP A 165 22.22 6.12 8.11
CA ASP A 165 23.52 5.46 7.99
C ASP A 165 24.56 6.41 7.39
N THR A 166 24.16 7.20 6.39
CA THR A 166 25.07 8.08 5.64
C THR A 166 25.24 9.46 6.26
N ARG A 167 24.24 9.94 7.03
CA ARG A 167 24.23 11.24 7.71
C ARG A 167 23.64 11.12 9.13
N PRO A 168 24.27 10.32 10.02
CA PRO A 168 23.79 10.16 11.40
C PRO A 168 23.77 11.48 12.18
N ASP A 169 24.64 12.42 11.82
CA ASP A 169 24.73 13.77 12.38
C ASP A 169 23.49 14.64 12.04
N ASN A 170 22.69 14.23 11.06
CA ASN A 170 21.54 14.98 10.56
C ASN A 170 20.20 14.27 10.81
N ILE A 171 20.19 13.27 11.69
CA ILE A 171 18.96 12.63 12.15
C ILE A 171 18.21 13.64 13.05
N PRO A 172 16.96 13.98 12.74
CA PRO A 172 16.20 14.92 13.56
C PRO A 172 15.77 14.26 14.89
N PRO A 173 15.47 15.06 15.93
CA PRO A 173 15.24 14.55 17.27
C PRO A 173 14.07 13.55 17.36
N GLN A 174 14.18 12.69 18.37
CA GLN A 174 13.13 11.74 18.72
C GLN A 174 11.94 12.45 19.33
N TYR A 175 10.75 12.09 18.88
CA TYR A 175 9.49 12.54 19.45
C TYR A 175 8.59 11.33 19.67
N THR A 176 7.87 11.37 20.78
CA THR A 176 6.72 10.51 21.01
C THR A 176 5.49 11.34 20.71
N GLN A 177 4.72 10.92 19.71
CA GLN A 177 3.51 11.58 19.30
C GLN A 177 2.50 11.57 20.44
N THR A 178 1.73 12.65 20.50
CA THR A 178 0.45 12.68 21.20
C THR A 178 -0.63 12.26 20.21
N GLN A 179 -1.90 12.32 20.60
CA GLN A 179 -2.99 12.04 19.65
C GLN A 179 -2.87 12.96 18.41
N GLY A 180 -3.02 12.36 17.22
CA GLY A 180 -3.09 13.00 15.90
C GLY A 180 -1.90 13.82 15.37
N ASN A 181 -0.83 14.07 16.11
CA ASN A 181 0.23 15.01 15.68
C ASN A 181 1.37 14.40 14.84
N CYS A 182 1.23 13.17 14.35
CA CYS A 182 2.26 12.48 13.53
C CYS A 182 2.69 13.29 12.29
N TRP A 183 1.74 13.95 11.61
CA TRP A 183 2.00 14.78 10.43
C TRP A 183 2.93 15.97 10.76
N ALA A 184 2.71 16.64 11.88
CA ALA A 184 3.51 17.78 12.29
C ALA A 184 4.94 17.34 12.63
N ILE A 185 5.09 16.19 13.28
CA ILE A 185 6.40 15.59 13.57
C ILE A 185 7.13 15.26 12.28
N ALA A 186 6.48 14.59 11.33
CA ALA A 186 7.09 14.24 10.04
C ALA A 186 7.51 15.50 9.24
N PHE A 187 6.65 16.52 9.20
CA PHE A 187 6.92 17.77 8.48
C PHE A 187 8.07 18.56 9.11
N TYR A 188 8.05 18.73 10.43
CA TYR A 188 9.16 19.36 11.14
C TYR A 188 10.47 18.62 10.88
N ARG A 189 10.45 17.29 10.95
CA ARG A 189 11.65 16.48 10.73
C ARG A 189 12.19 16.66 9.30
N GLN A 190 11.35 16.52 8.28
CA GLN A 190 11.74 16.77 6.89
C GLN A 190 12.31 18.17 6.73
N TRP A 191 11.59 19.20 7.19
CA TRP A 191 12.02 20.59 7.09
C TRP A 191 13.37 20.82 7.78
N SER A 192 13.54 20.33 9.02
CA SER A 192 14.75 20.56 9.81
C SER A 192 15.99 19.91 9.18
N THR A 193 15.83 18.66 8.69
CA THR A 193 16.91 17.96 8.00
C THR A 193 17.27 18.67 6.70
N MET A 194 16.28 19.08 5.92
CA MET A 194 16.50 19.80 4.66
C MET A 194 17.16 21.17 4.87
N ALA A 195 16.72 21.93 5.88
CA ALA A 195 17.28 23.24 6.21
C ALA A 195 18.76 23.12 6.61
N LYS A 196 19.09 22.10 7.41
CA LYS A 196 20.48 21.79 7.78
C LYS A 196 21.32 21.33 6.59
N LEU A 197 20.78 20.49 5.68
CA LEU A 197 21.51 20.05 4.48
C LEU A 197 21.85 21.22 3.54
N LYS A 198 20.94 22.16 3.38
CA LYS A 198 21.09 23.28 2.44
C LYS A 198 21.80 24.49 3.04
N GLY A 199 21.98 24.53 4.37
CA GLY A 199 22.45 25.74 5.06
C GLY A 199 21.51 26.93 4.86
N ALA A 200 20.22 26.67 4.62
CA ALA A 200 19.25 27.71 4.30
C ALA A 200 18.86 28.51 5.55
N TYR A 201 18.93 29.84 5.46
CA TYR A 201 18.41 30.72 6.51
C TYR A 201 16.88 30.82 6.40
N ARG A 202 16.17 30.20 7.35
CA ARG A 202 14.70 30.14 7.39
C ARG A 202 14.18 30.47 8.78
N PRO A 203 12.94 31.00 8.92
CA PRO A 203 12.29 31.12 10.21
C PRO A 203 12.28 29.76 10.93
N LYS A 204 12.55 29.75 12.24
CA LYS A 204 12.57 28.51 13.02
C LYS A 204 11.17 27.89 13.08
N LEU A 205 10.98 26.77 12.40
CA LEU A 205 9.77 25.94 12.52
C LEU A 205 9.84 25.09 13.79
N THR A 206 8.70 24.92 14.47
CA THR A 206 8.55 24.04 15.63
C THR A 206 7.24 23.25 15.51
N LEU A 207 7.12 22.17 16.29
CA LEU A 207 5.86 21.41 16.37
C LEU A 207 4.69 22.28 16.81
N ASP A 208 4.90 23.15 17.79
CA ASP A 208 3.87 24.07 18.29
C ASP A 208 3.40 25.05 17.21
N LYS A 209 4.31 25.54 16.36
CA LYS A 209 3.97 26.42 15.23
C LYS A 209 3.16 25.67 14.17
N LEU A 210 3.52 24.43 13.85
CA LEU A 210 2.72 23.60 12.94
C LEU A 210 1.32 23.35 13.52
N MET A 211 1.24 22.97 14.79
CA MET A 211 -0.02 22.60 15.45
C MET A 211 -0.93 23.79 15.73
N SER A 212 -0.39 24.98 15.98
CA SER A 212 -1.18 26.20 16.19
C SER A 212 -1.47 26.95 14.89
N GLY A 213 -0.53 26.93 13.93
CA GLY A 213 -0.63 27.66 12.67
C GLY A 213 -1.50 26.98 11.62
N VAL A 214 -1.49 25.64 11.54
CA VAL A 214 -2.40 24.92 10.64
C VAL A 214 -3.79 24.85 11.28
N SER A 215 -4.79 25.43 10.59
CA SER A 215 -6.14 25.60 11.12
C SER A 215 -6.76 24.28 11.62
N PHE A 216 -7.41 24.33 12.78
CA PHE A 216 -8.11 23.17 13.36
C PHE A 216 -9.24 22.65 12.47
N ARG A 217 -9.78 23.48 11.55
CA ARG A 217 -10.83 23.06 10.60
C ARG A 217 -10.39 21.93 9.66
N TYR A 218 -9.08 21.81 9.43
CA TYR A 218 -8.49 20.77 8.58
C TYR A 218 -8.09 19.52 9.36
N ARG A 219 -8.28 19.54 10.67
CA ARG A 219 -7.91 18.46 11.57
C ARG A 219 -9.13 17.65 12.00
N THR A 220 -8.88 16.40 12.35
CA THR A 220 -9.80 15.53 13.09
C THR A 220 -9.82 15.96 14.56
N GLY A 221 -10.77 15.43 15.34
CA GLY A 221 -10.89 15.75 16.76
C GLY A 221 -9.66 15.36 17.59
N ASP A 222 -8.91 14.35 17.14
CA ASP A 222 -7.64 13.92 17.75
C ASP A 222 -6.42 14.68 17.20
N GLY A 223 -6.58 15.60 16.24
CA GLY A 223 -5.52 16.51 15.76
C GLY A 223 -4.81 16.09 14.48
N GLN A 224 -5.23 14.99 13.84
CA GLN A 224 -4.68 14.51 12.57
C GLN A 224 -5.18 15.35 11.40
N LEU A 225 -4.31 15.60 10.41
CA LEU A 225 -4.75 16.25 9.17
C LEU A 225 -5.61 15.32 8.31
N ARG A 226 -6.74 15.84 7.84
CA ARG A 226 -7.60 15.15 6.87
C ARG A 226 -6.94 15.04 5.49
N ASN A 227 -6.18 16.08 5.13
CA ASN A 227 -5.37 16.14 3.90
C ASN A 227 -4.05 16.87 4.24
N LEU A 228 -2.91 16.31 3.83
CA LEU A 228 -1.59 16.93 4.03
C LEU A 228 -1.45 18.27 3.30
N GLU A 229 -2.17 18.46 2.20
CA GLU A 229 -2.17 19.69 1.42
C GLU A 229 -2.65 20.90 2.22
N SER A 230 -3.48 20.68 3.25
CA SER A 230 -3.98 21.74 4.13
C SER A 230 -2.89 22.49 4.92
N ALA A 231 -1.68 21.96 4.97
CA ALA A 231 -0.53 22.63 5.60
C ALA A 231 0.35 23.41 4.60
N VAL A 232 0.17 23.23 3.28
CA VAL A 232 1.03 23.84 2.24
C VAL A 232 0.97 25.37 2.30
N GLU A 233 -0.23 25.94 2.36
CA GLU A 233 -0.43 27.39 2.40
C GLU A 233 0.24 28.01 3.64
N PHE A 234 0.05 27.40 4.81
CA PHE A 234 0.70 27.82 6.05
C PHE A 234 2.24 27.79 5.92
N MET A 235 2.79 26.68 5.41
CA MET A 235 4.24 26.52 5.28
C MET A 235 4.86 27.57 4.35
N LYS A 236 4.16 27.94 3.27
CA LYS A 236 4.60 28.95 2.30
C LYS A 236 4.45 30.37 2.84
N ASN A 237 3.28 30.72 3.39
CA ASN A 237 2.97 32.08 3.82
C ASN A 237 3.84 32.52 5.01
N GLU A 238 4.22 31.57 5.87
CA GLU A 238 5.16 31.82 6.98
C GLU A 238 6.63 31.68 6.58
N HIS A 239 6.91 31.53 5.28
CA HIS A 239 8.26 31.46 4.69
C HIS A 239 9.13 30.31 5.22
N TYR A 240 8.51 29.23 5.73
CA TYR A 240 9.24 28.01 6.12
C TYR A 240 9.78 27.27 4.90
N VAL A 241 9.08 27.36 3.76
CA VAL A 241 9.44 26.79 2.45
C VAL A 241 9.22 27.84 1.35
N ASP A 242 9.93 27.74 0.23
CA ASP A 242 9.59 28.49 -0.99
C ASP A 242 8.39 27.82 -1.69
N GLU A 243 8.50 26.50 -1.84
CA GLU A 243 7.46 25.67 -2.42
C GLU A 243 7.31 24.37 -1.65
N MET A 244 6.09 23.86 -1.62
CA MET A 244 5.79 22.56 -1.05
C MET A 244 4.72 21.89 -1.90
N PHE A 245 4.98 20.64 -2.26
CA PHE A 245 4.10 19.82 -3.07
C PHE A 245 3.75 18.54 -2.32
N ILE A 246 2.47 18.15 -2.40
CA ILE A 246 1.99 16.85 -1.92
C ILE A 246 1.72 15.98 -3.14
N HIS A 247 2.59 15.00 -3.37
CA HIS A 247 2.45 14.05 -4.45
C HIS A 247 1.52 12.93 -3.99
N VAL A 248 0.36 12.77 -4.64
CA VAL A 248 -0.63 11.74 -4.32
C VAL A 248 -0.42 10.53 -5.23
N LYS A 249 -0.44 9.32 -4.66
CA LYS A 249 -0.31 8.09 -5.41
C LYS A 249 -1.48 7.94 -6.40
N PRO A 250 -1.21 7.73 -7.71
CA PRO A 250 -2.27 7.48 -8.67
C PRO A 250 -2.97 6.13 -8.42
N SER A 251 -4.17 5.98 -8.95
CA SER A 251 -4.89 4.70 -8.90
C SER A 251 -4.35 3.71 -9.94
N GLY A 252 -4.03 2.50 -9.50
CA GLY A 252 -3.65 1.37 -10.37
C GLY A 252 -2.26 0.80 -10.12
N ASP A 253 -2.11 -0.52 -10.26
CA ASP A 253 -0.87 -1.25 -9.92
C ASP A 253 0.36 -0.78 -10.73
N SER A 254 0.19 -0.41 -12.00
CA SER A 254 1.30 0.09 -12.84
C SER A 254 1.82 1.46 -12.41
N GLU A 255 1.00 2.21 -11.68
CA GLU A 255 1.33 3.54 -11.18
C GLU A 255 2.04 3.48 -9.83
N ASP A 256 1.89 2.39 -9.06
CA ASP A 256 2.58 2.18 -7.78
C ASP A 256 4.10 2.24 -7.95
N GLU A 257 4.64 1.56 -8.96
CA GLU A 257 6.08 1.57 -9.23
C GLU A 257 6.60 2.95 -9.65
N LYS A 258 5.83 3.69 -10.47
CA LYS A 258 6.22 5.05 -10.88
C LYS A 258 6.23 5.98 -9.67
N PHE A 259 5.24 5.83 -8.79
CA PHE A 259 5.15 6.62 -7.57
C PHE A 259 6.26 6.28 -6.58
N GLU A 260 6.61 5.00 -6.41
CA GLU A 260 7.77 4.63 -5.60
C GLU A 260 9.08 5.17 -6.18
N ARG A 261 9.27 5.17 -7.51
CA ARG A 261 10.43 5.81 -8.17
C ARG A 261 10.49 7.33 -7.93
N LEU A 262 9.34 8.01 -7.88
CA LEU A 262 9.28 9.42 -7.49
C LEU A 262 9.79 9.61 -6.05
N ILE A 263 9.38 8.75 -5.11
CA ILE A 263 9.86 8.80 -3.72
C ILE A 263 11.37 8.57 -3.66
N GLU A 264 11.93 7.62 -4.41
CA GLU A 264 13.38 7.43 -4.53
C GLU A 264 14.08 8.68 -5.04
N HIS A 265 13.52 9.34 -6.06
CA HIS A 265 14.09 10.59 -6.59
C HIS A 265 14.07 11.72 -5.56
N LEU A 266 12.98 11.86 -4.79
CA LEU A 266 12.89 12.83 -3.70
C LEU A 266 13.93 12.54 -2.60
N LEU A 267 14.15 11.26 -2.27
CA LEU A 267 15.13 10.82 -1.27
C LEU A 267 16.57 11.21 -1.63
N LEU A 268 16.91 11.42 -2.90
CA LEU A 268 18.22 11.93 -3.32
C LEU A 268 18.50 13.34 -2.77
N LYS A 269 17.45 14.12 -2.49
CA LYS A 269 17.54 15.49 -1.98
C LYS A 269 17.51 15.55 -0.45
N GLY A 270 16.91 14.54 0.20
CA GLY A 270 16.79 14.43 1.65
C GLY A 270 15.62 13.54 2.06
N PRO A 271 15.41 13.28 3.37
CA PRO A 271 14.27 12.52 3.85
C PRO A 271 12.91 13.10 3.45
N VAL A 272 11.91 12.23 3.32
CA VAL A 272 10.60 12.56 2.73
C VAL A 272 9.49 12.24 3.73
N ALA A 273 8.68 13.21 4.13
CA ALA A 273 7.46 12.92 4.88
C ALA A 273 6.46 12.20 3.95
N ALA A 274 5.91 11.09 4.41
CA ALA A 274 5.02 10.26 3.60
C ALA A 274 3.86 9.74 4.44
N SER A 275 2.65 9.77 3.85
CA SER A 275 1.46 9.18 4.47
C SER A 275 1.25 7.75 3.98
N PHE A 276 0.77 6.88 4.87
CA PHE A 276 0.39 5.51 4.56
C PHE A 276 -0.74 5.04 5.47
N ASP A 277 -1.47 4.02 5.03
CA ASP A 277 -2.53 3.40 5.83
C ASP A 277 -1.90 2.58 6.95
N TYR A 278 -2.32 2.82 8.19
CA TYR A 278 -1.80 2.13 9.37
C TYR A 278 -2.71 0.97 9.75
N PHE A 279 -2.35 -0.23 9.28
CA PHE A 279 -3.16 -1.43 9.44
C PHE A 279 -3.08 -2.02 10.87
N PRO A 280 -4.14 -2.71 11.35
CA PRO A 280 -4.13 -3.38 12.64
C PRO A 280 -2.93 -4.32 12.86
N SER A 281 -2.54 -5.08 11.83
CA SER A 281 -1.38 -5.97 11.86
C SER A 281 -0.05 -5.26 12.15
N TYR A 282 0.03 -3.94 11.92
CA TYR A 282 1.23 -3.17 12.23
C TYR A 282 1.40 -2.92 13.72
N ARG A 283 0.37 -3.15 14.55
CA ARG A 283 0.43 -2.93 16.00
C ARG A 283 1.05 -4.10 16.75
N THR A 284 0.86 -5.32 16.27
CA THR A 284 1.24 -6.54 16.99
C THR A 284 2.74 -6.84 16.92
N GLY A 285 3.49 -6.19 16.03
CA GLY A 285 4.96 -6.15 16.08
C GLY A 285 5.70 -7.42 15.70
N GLU A 286 5.01 -8.49 15.30
CA GLU A 286 5.63 -9.76 14.92
C GLU A 286 6.39 -9.67 13.59
N ALA A 287 5.92 -8.80 12.68
CA ALA A 287 6.49 -8.66 11.35
C ALA A 287 7.74 -7.76 11.36
N ARG A 288 8.88 -8.30 10.90
CA ARG A 288 10.13 -7.54 10.69
C ARG A 288 10.02 -6.47 9.59
N ILE A 289 9.10 -6.66 8.65
CA ILE A 289 8.74 -5.69 7.60
C ILE A 289 7.22 -5.60 7.59
N LEU A 290 6.70 -4.41 7.90
CA LEU A 290 5.29 -4.09 7.92
C LEU A 290 4.72 -4.25 6.51
N SER A 291 3.74 -5.14 6.39
CA SER A 291 3.03 -5.45 5.16
C SER A 291 1.62 -5.87 5.56
N PRO A 292 0.57 -5.27 4.99
CA PRO A 292 -0.78 -5.63 5.38
C PRO A 292 -1.10 -7.02 4.88
N THR A 293 -1.89 -7.73 5.67
CA THR A 293 -2.48 -9.00 5.24
C THR A 293 -3.35 -8.77 4.02
N LEU A 294 -3.59 -9.84 3.26
CA LEU A 294 -4.45 -9.72 2.08
C LEU A 294 -5.86 -9.27 2.46
N THR A 295 -6.40 -9.82 3.54
CA THR A 295 -7.69 -9.46 4.10
C THR A 295 -7.78 -7.99 4.45
N GLU A 296 -6.77 -7.44 5.13
CA GLU A 296 -6.71 -6.01 5.44
C GLU A 296 -6.73 -5.16 4.17
N ARG A 297 -6.00 -5.55 3.11
CA ARG A 297 -6.01 -4.80 1.84
C ARG A 297 -7.38 -4.82 1.16
N LEU A 298 -8.08 -5.94 1.20
CA LEU A 298 -9.41 -6.07 0.60
C LEU A 298 -10.46 -5.27 1.39
N ARG A 299 -10.32 -5.19 2.71
CA ARG A 299 -11.24 -4.43 3.58
C ARG A 299 -10.98 -2.94 3.57
N ASN A 300 -9.73 -2.51 3.36
CA ASN A 300 -9.33 -1.11 3.50
C ASN A 300 -10.15 -0.09 2.68
N PRO A 301 -10.56 -0.36 1.42
CA PRO A 301 -11.41 0.57 0.67
C PRO A 301 -12.75 0.86 1.34
N TYR A 302 -13.24 -0.09 2.15
CA TYR A 302 -14.53 0.00 2.85
C TYR A 302 -14.37 0.49 4.29
N GLU A 303 -13.32 0.03 4.99
CA GLU A 303 -13.14 0.32 6.43
C GLU A 303 -12.31 1.58 6.69
N GLN A 304 -11.55 2.04 5.70
CA GLN A 304 -10.67 3.21 5.77
C GLN A 304 -9.77 3.21 7.02
N SER A 305 -8.69 2.42 6.98
CA SER A 305 -7.72 2.39 8.09
C SER A 305 -7.23 3.80 8.44
N SER A 306 -6.89 4.02 9.71
CA SER A 306 -6.30 5.28 10.16
C SER A 306 -5.06 5.61 9.30
N ARG A 307 -5.00 6.81 8.77
CA ARG A 307 -3.79 7.29 8.10
C ARG A 307 -2.70 7.50 9.15
N HIS A 308 -1.46 7.41 8.72
CA HIS A 308 -0.31 7.75 9.54
C HIS A 308 0.76 8.43 8.68
N VAL A 309 1.59 9.27 9.28
CA VAL A 309 2.64 10.01 8.57
C VAL A 309 3.97 9.72 9.25
N GLY A 310 4.91 9.18 8.49
CA GLY A 310 6.28 8.92 8.92
C GLY A 310 7.26 9.66 8.03
N LEU A 311 8.54 9.65 8.42
CA LEU A 311 9.61 10.20 7.60
C LEU A 311 10.38 9.07 6.91
N VAL A 312 10.26 8.96 5.59
CA VAL A 312 11.07 8.04 4.80
C VAL A 312 12.52 8.52 4.82
N MET A 313 13.39 7.70 5.38
CA MET A 313 14.82 7.96 5.52
C MET A 313 15.65 7.22 4.47
N GLY A 314 15.06 6.26 3.77
CA GLY A 314 15.77 5.46 2.79
C GLY A 314 15.02 4.20 2.41
N SER A 315 15.73 3.24 1.83
CA SER A 315 15.18 1.94 1.51
C SER A 315 16.22 0.83 1.66
N GLY A 316 15.78 -0.42 1.68
CA GLY A 316 16.69 -1.55 1.68
C GLY A 316 16.04 -2.88 1.36
N ILE A 317 16.85 -3.93 1.45
CA ILE A 317 16.46 -5.30 1.18
C ILE A 317 16.83 -6.17 2.38
N GLN A 318 15.92 -7.04 2.80
CA GLN A 318 16.15 -8.02 3.86
C GLN A 318 15.56 -9.37 3.46
N LEU A 319 16.27 -10.46 3.77
CA LEU A 319 15.75 -11.82 3.58
C LEU A 319 14.70 -12.14 4.64
N VAL A 320 13.51 -12.56 4.18
CA VAL A 320 12.41 -13.06 5.00
C VAL A 320 12.06 -14.46 4.49
N ASN A 321 12.27 -15.47 5.34
CA ASN A 321 12.07 -16.89 4.97
C ASN A 321 12.84 -17.31 3.71
N GLY A 322 14.07 -16.80 3.53
CA GLY A 322 14.91 -17.09 2.37
C GLY A 322 14.63 -16.24 1.12
N GLU A 323 13.54 -15.46 1.11
CA GLU A 323 13.18 -14.59 -0.02
C GLU A 323 13.56 -13.13 0.24
N PRO A 324 14.11 -12.40 -0.75
CA PRO A 324 14.40 -10.97 -0.62
C PRO A 324 13.11 -10.16 -0.55
N LYS A 325 12.97 -9.36 0.51
CA LYS A 325 11.88 -8.40 0.67
C LYS A 325 12.43 -6.98 0.75
N HIS A 326 11.94 -6.12 -0.14
CA HIS A 326 12.28 -4.71 -0.20
C HIS A 326 11.45 -3.92 0.81
N PHE A 327 12.04 -2.89 1.42
CA PHE A 327 11.37 -2.04 2.40
C PHE A 327 11.82 -0.58 2.31
N TRP A 328 10.93 0.32 2.71
CA TRP A 328 11.21 1.71 3.07
C TRP A 328 11.64 1.76 4.53
N ASP A 329 12.70 2.51 4.80
CA ASP A 329 13.18 2.79 6.16
C ASP A 329 12.44 4.02 6.69
N ILE A 330 11.49 3.82 7.58
CA ILE A 330 10.57 4.85 8.07
C ILE A 330 10.97 5.25 9.48
N TYR A 331 11.26 6.54 9.68
CA TYR A 331 11.49 7.10 11.00
C TYR A 331 10.16 7.54 11.62
N GLU A 332 9.76 6.82 12.67
CA GLU A 332 8.46 6.89 13.31
C GLU A 332 8.38 7.93 14.43
N SER A 333 7.15 8.34 14.75
CA SER A 333 6.87 9.28 15.83
C SER A 333 6.48 8.59 17.14
N ARG A 334 6.96 7.36 17.38
CA ARG A 334 6.61 6.56 18.57
C ARG A 334 7.69 6.53 19.64
N GLY A 335 8.72 7.37 19.49
CA GLY A 335 9.86 7.47 20.40
C GLY A 335 10.91 6.38 20.19
N ALA A 336 12.04 6.51 20.89
CA ALA A 336 13.22 5.68 20.70
C ALA A 336 13.04 4.22 21.17
N LEU A 337 12.13 3.96 22.10
CA LEU A 337 11.83 2.59 22.56
C LEU A 337 10.99 1.80 21.55
N TRP A 338 10.48 2.46 20.52
CA TRP A 338 9.73 1.79 19.46
C TRP A 338 10.67 1.03 18.54
N ARG A 339 10.66 -0.30 18.63
CA ARG A 339 11.34 -1.21 17.71
C ARG A 339 12.82 -0.87 17.51
N ASP A 340 13.24 -0.58 16.28
CA ASP A 340 14.62 -0.32 15.88
C ASP A 340 14.98 1.15 16.13
N CYS A 341 15.03 1.55 17.40
CA CYS A 341 15.35 2.92 17.83
C CYS A 341 14.43 3.99 17.20
N GLY A 342 13.13 3.72 17.14
CA GLY A 342 12.13 4.60 16.52
C GLY A 342 11.99 4.41 15.02
N PHE A 343 12.57 3.37 14.42
CA PHE A 343 12.44 3.07 13.00
C PHE A 343 11.58 1.84 12.72
N ASP A 344 10.85 1.93 11.61
CA ASP A 344 10.06 0.88 11.02
C ASP A 344 10.48 0.56 9.59
N LYS A 345 10.16 -0.65 9.17
CA LYS A 345 10.38 -1.12 7.80
C LYS A 345 9.04 -1.33 7.14
N LEU A 346 8.66 -0.46 6.21
CA LEU A 346 7.40 -0.59 5.47
C LEU A 346 7.67 -1.29 4.14
N ALA A 347 6.90 -2.30 3.77
CA ALA A 347 7.15 -3.07 2.55
C ALA A 347 7.06 -2.19 1.27
N ARG A 348 7.97 -2.47 0.33
CA ARG A 348 8.01 -1.85 -1.01
C ARG A 348 7.33 -2.72 -2.05
N HIS A 349 6.98 -2.11 -3.17
CA HIS A 349 6.27 -2.75 -4.30
C HIS A 349 4.88 -3.29 -3.92
N GLU A 350 4.31 -2.74 -2.86
CA GLU A 350 3.02 -3.14 -2.31
C GLU A 350 2.01 -1.97 -2.33
N GLY A 351 2.39 -0.80 -2.84
CA GLY A 351 1.50 0.36 -3.03
C GLY A 351 1.04 1.00 -1.72
N LEU A 352 1.88 0.93 -0.66
CA LEU A 352 1.46 1.27 0.71
C LEU A 352 1.52 2.77 1.03
N ILE A 353 2.47 3.50 0.45
CA ILE A 353 2.56 4.96 0.60
C ILE A 353 1.48 5.62 -0.26
N ARG A 354 0.69 6.53 0.32
CA ARG A 354 -0.42 7.23 -0.33
C ARG A 354 -0.04 8.61 -0.80
N GLU A 355 0.72 9.33 0.00
CA GLU A 355 1.16 10.69 -0.31
C GLU A 355 2.64 10.85 0.08
N ALA A 356 3.38 11.65 -0.67
CA ALA A 356 4.78 11.99 -0.40
C ALA A 356 4.99 13.50 -0.54
N THR A 357 5.73 14.08 0.41
CA THR A 357 5.93 15.54 0.48
C THR A 357 7.26 15.94 -0.14
N GLU A 358 7.23 16.92 -1.05
CA GLU A 358 8.41 17.62 -1.55
C GLU A 358 8.46 19.03 -0.93
N MET A 359 9.53 19.35 -0.20
CA MET A 359 9.79 20.70 0.31
C MET A 359 10.97 21.33 -0.43
N ARG A 360 10.79 22.54 -0.94
CA ARG A 360 11.84 23.37 -1.52
C ARG A 360 12.16 24.51 -0.56
N LEU A 361 13.40 24.52 -0.10
CA LEU A 361 14.04 25.51 0.76
C LEU A 361 15.19 26.20 0.04
#